data_AF-A0A2S4MEZ3-F1
#
_entry.id   AF-A0A2S4MEZ3-F1
#
_cell.length_a   1.000
_cell.length_b   1.000
_cell.length_c   1.000
_cell.angle_alpha   90.00
_cell.angle_beta   90.00
_cell.angle_gamma   90.00
#
_symmetry.space_group_name_H-M   'P 1'
#
loop_
_entity.id
_entity.type
_entity.pdbx_description
1 polymer ?
#
loop_
_entity_poly.entity_id
_entity_poly.type
_entity_poly.pdbx_seq_one_letter_code
_entity_poly.pdbx_strand_id
1 'polypeptide(L)'
;MYEPAFPVAAPPLPHPTQLKDLLRFLTCGSVDDGKSTLIGRLLYDTKLLFDDQVATLERESKSGSGAGAEIDFSLLVDGLEAEREQGITIDVAYRFFSTAKRKFIVADTPGHEQYTRNMATGASNADLAIILVDARKGVLTQTRRHSFIASLLGIRHVVLAVNKIDLVGYSQSRFDEIVADYEAFARDLSFETVKPIPVSARLGDNVIGRGANLDWYAGPSLLGYLEAVDIAREARHHPFRLPVQWVNRPNMDFRGYSGTIASGSVAVGDEVVASLSGRTSTIRSISTYDGDLQEAQAGQAVTITFDDEIDVSRGDVLSDADQRPDVADQFAAHLIWMHDDHLIPGRPYLLKIGTKTVLCSVTEIKYKVDADSFQHLAAKDLGLNEIGVVNISTREPVAFDSYAENRTTGGFILIDRVGNHSVGAGMVDFALRRATNIHWQPVDIDKQRRAQAKSQRPVVLWFTGLSGSGKSTIANLVEQRLFALGCHTYLLDGDNVRHGLNRDLGFTEVDRVENIRRVAETAKLFVDAGLIVLASFISPFRAERRMARECLEPGEFIEIFVDAPLSVAEGRDPKGLYKRARAGQIKNFTGIDSPYEPPEEPEIHLDTDRVAIERSAELIIDFLKKGRYLKPG
;
A
#
# COMPACT_ATOMS: atom_id res chain seq x y z
N MET A 1 -31.39 49.94 33.74
CA MET A 1 -30.32 49.47 34.64
C MET A 1 -30.33 47.96 34.63
N TYR A 2 -29.47 47.35 33.83
CA TYR A 2 -29.18 45.92 33.88
C TYR A 2 -27.68 45.80 33.63
N GLU A 3 -26.94 45.51 34.70
CA GLU A 3 -25.52 45.15 34.64
C GLU A 3 -25.39 43.70 34.14
N PRO A 4 -24.41 43.39 33.28
CA PRO A 4 -24.06 42.02 32.97
C PRO A 4 -23.11 41.45 34.03
N ALA A 5 -23.43 40.26 34.53
CA ALA A 5 -22.63 39.51 35.49
C ALA A 5 -21.27 39.07 34.90
N PHE A 6 -20.22 39.18 35.71
CA PHE A 6 -18.87 38.68 35.41
C PHE A 6 -18.84 37.16 35.19
N PRO A 7 -18.00 36.64 34.27
CA PRO A 7 -17.83 35.20 34.11
C PRO A 7 -16.99 34.62 35.26
N VAL A 8 -17.49 33.53 35.82
CA VAL A 8 -16.86 32.70 36.85
C VAL A 8 -15.54 32.14 36.29
N ALA A 9 -14.46 32.24 37.08
CA ALA A 9 -13.13 31.74 36.74
C ALA A 9 -13.17 30.23 36.40
N ALA A 10 -12.57 29.87 35.27
CA ALA A 10 -12.37 28.47 34.89
C ALA A 10 -11.51 27.75 35.95
N PRO A 11 -11.79 26.47 36.26
CA PRO A 11 -10.96 25.70 37.17
C PRO A 11 -9.52 25.60 36.62
N PRO A 12 -8.50 25.57 37.49
CA PRO A 12 -7.11 25.48 37.05
C PRO A 12 -6.91 24.21 36.23
N LEU A 13 -6.29 24.35 35.05
CA LEU A 13 -5.88 23.23 34.22
C LEU A 13 -4.97 22.30 35.03
N PRO A 14 -5.11 20.98 34.90
CA PRO A 14 -4.23 20.04 35.59
C PRO A 14 -2.78 20.29 35.17
N HIS A 15 -1.88 20.27 36.16
CA HIS A 15 -0.43 20.32 36.00
C HIS A 15 0.07 19.38 34.88
N PRO A 16 1.18 19.68 34.20
CA PRO A 16 1.67 18.91 33.06
C PRO A 16 1.81 17.45 33.45
N THR A 17 0.86 16.64 33.00
CA THR A 17 0.91 15.19 33.17
C THR A 17 2.15 14.73 32.44
N GLN A 18 3.12 14.16 33.15
CA GLN A 18 4.18 13.36 32.54
C GLN A 18 3.54 12.54 31.41
N LEU A 19 4.03 12.71 30.18
CA LEU A 19 3.59 11.96 29.01
C LEU A 19 3.72 10.47 29.33
N LYS A 20 2.62 9.85 29.76
CA LYS A 20 2.58 8.40 29.99
C LYS A 20 2.88 7.75 28.65
N ASP A 21 3.90 6.89 28.64
CA ASP A 21 4.30 6.14 27.46
C ASP A 21 3.12 5.36 26.88
N LEU A 22 3.08 5.20 25.56
CA LEU A 22 1.97 4.60 24.81
C LEU A 22 2.45 3.30 24.16
N LEU A 23 1.80 2.18 24.48
CA LEU A 23 2.03 0.91 23.82
C LEU A 23 0.86 0.56 22.89
N ARG A 24 1.15 0.31 21.61
CA ARG A 24 0.19 -0.28 20.69
C ARG A 24 0.50 -1.75 20.52
N PHE A 25 -0.47 -2.63 20.75
CA PHE A 25 -0.29 -4.05 20.51
C PHE A 25 -1.47 -4.68 19.82
N LEU A 26 -1.23 -5.80 19.16
CA LEU A 26 -2.26 -6.60 18.52
C LEU A 26 -2.30 -7.99 19.12
N THR A 27 -3.48 -8.63 19.09
CA THR A 27 -3.66 -10.01 19.53
C THR A 27 -3.91 -10.94 18.34
N CYS A 28 -3.07 -11.96 18.22
CA CYS A 28 -3.20 -13.04 17.24
C CYS A 28 -3.43 -14.39 17.92
N GLY A 29 -3.97 -15.35 17.19
CA GLY A 29 -4.26 -16.69 17.71
C GLY A 29 -5.32 -17.38 16.87
N SER A 30 -5.37 -18.70 16.96
CA SER A 30 -6.37 -19.52 16.27
C SER A 30 -7.78 -19.22 16.76
N VAL A 31 -8.78 -19.67 15.99
CA VAL A 31 -10.15 -19.80 16.48
C VAL A 31 -10.13 -20.63 17.77
N ASP A 32 -10.86 -20.15 18.77
CA ASP A 32 -10.95 -20.68 20.13
C ASP A 32 -9.73 -20.54 21.03
N ASP A 33 -8.63 -19.88 20.63
CA ASP A 33 -7.47 -19.72 21.52
C ASP A 33 -7.73 -18.76 22.71
N GLY A 34 -8.89 -18.12 22.74
CA GLY A 34 -9.35 -17.27 23.85
C GLY A 34 -8.91 -15.81 23.75
N LYS A 35 -8.77 -15.27 22.52
CA LYS A 35 -8.41 -13.87 22.25
C LYS A 35 -9.39 -12.88 22.87
N SER A 36 -10.67 -13.00 22.51
CA SER A 36 -11.76 -12.16 23.04
C SER A 36 -11.84 -12.23 24.56
N THR A 37 -11.73 -13.45 25.12
CA THR A 37 -11.70 -13.66 26.57
C THR A 37 -10.51 -12.95 27.23
N LEU A 38 -9.31 -13.00 26.65
CA LEU A 38 -8.12 -12.34 27.20
C LEU A 38 -8.25 -10.81 27.17
N ILE A 39 -8.74 -10.25 26.06
CA ILE A 39 -8.97 -8.80 25.93
C ILE A 39 -10.06 -8.34 26.91
N GLY A 40 -11.20 -9.05 26.93
CA GLY A 40 -12.30 -8.76 27.83
C GLY A 40 -11.86 -8.82 29.29
N ARG A 41 -11.04 -9.81 29.64
CA ARG A 41 -10.42 -9.88 30.97
C ARG A 41 -9.55 -8.66 31.23
N LEU A 42 -8.57 -8.34 30.39
CA LEU A 42 -7.71 -7.16 30.58
C LEU A 42 -8.51 -5.85 30.79
N LEU A 43 -9.61 -5.67 30.04
CA LEU A 43 -10.48 -4.49 30.19
C LEU A 43 -11.26 -4.47 31.50
N TYR A 44 -11.80 -5.61 31.92
CA TYR A 44 -12.52 -5.76 33.19
C TYR A 44 -11.60 -5.51 34.39
N ASP A 45 -10.47 -6.19 34.38
CA ASP A 45 -9.55 -6.31 35.51
C ASP A 45 -8.74 -5.00 35.71
N THR A 46 -8.65 -4.14 34.69
CA THR A 46 -8.13 -2.77 34.79
C THR A 46 -9.16 -1.72 35.25
N LYS A 47 -10.39 -2.15 35.58
CA LYS A 47 -11.48 -1.33 36.13
C LYS A 47 -11.92 -0.15 35.24
N LEU A 48 -11.88 -0.33 33.93
CA LEU A 48 -12.35 0.68 32.98
C LEU A 48 -13.83 0.54 32.60
N LEU A 49 -14.45 -0.56 32.98
CA LEU A 49 -15.89 -0.76 32.81
C LEU A 49 -16.64 -0.08 33.94
N PHE A 50 -17.66 0.68 33.61
CA PHE A 50 -18.59 1.25 34.57
C PHE A 50 -19.42 0.12 35.23
N ASP A 51 -19.85 0.32 36.47
CA ASP A 51 -20.55 -0.71 37.27
C ASP A 51 -21.84 -1.23 36.59
N ASP A 52 -22.48 -0.40 35.77
CA ASP A 52 -23.66 -0.75 34.96
C ASP A 52 -23.34 -1.69 33.79
N GLN A 53 -22.18 -1.53 33.16
CA GLN A 53 -21.70 -2.44 32.10
C GLN A 53 -21.36 -3.82 32.70
N VAL A 54 -20.70 -3.84 33.86
CA VAL A 54 -20.40 -5.08 34.60
C VAL A 54 -21.69 -5.80 35.01
N ALA A 55 -22.68 -5.08 35.55
CA ALA A 55 -23.96 -5.64 35.93
C ALA A 55 -24.82 -6.12 34.74
N THR A 56 -24.55 -5.61 33.54
CA THR A 56 -25.20 -6.07 32.29
C THR A 56 -24.55 -7.36 31.79
N LEU A 57 -23.21 -7.43 31.80
CA LEU A 57 -22.47 -8.66 31.49
C LEU A 57 -22.81 -9.82 32.42
N GLU A 58 -22.92 -9.55 33.72
CA GLU A 58 -23.33 -10.57 34.71
C GLU A 58 -24.75 -11.11 34.46
N ARG A 59 -25.64 -10.29 33.87
CA ARG A 59 -27.00 -10.71 33.50
C ARG A 59 -26.99 -11.50 32.20
N GLU A 60 -26.28 -11.04 31.18
CA GLU A 60 -26.19 -11.69 29.88
C GLU A 60 -25.47 -13.03 29.95
N SER A 61 -24.38 -13.11 30.72
CA SER A 61 -23.64 -14.36 30.99
C SER A 61 -24.53 -15.45 31.62
N LYS A 62 -25.53 -15.06 32.43
CA LYS A 62 -26.48 -16.00 33.05
C LYS A 62 -27.58 -16.48 32.08
N SER A 63 -27.79 -15.78 30.97
CA SER A 63 -28.83 -16.09 29.97
C SER A 63 -28.33 -16.86 28.74
N GLY A 64 -27.01 -16.93 28.53
CA GLY A 64 -26.37 -17.68 27.45
C GLY A 64 -26.31 -19.19 27.68
N SER A 65 -26.07 -19.96 26.61
CA SER A 65 -26.11 -21.43 26.56
C SER A 65 -24.93 -22.16 27.26
N GLY A 66 -24.10 -21.46 28.03
CA GLY A 66 -23.04 -22.05 28.86
C GLY A 66 -23.46 -22.13 30.32
N ALA A 67 -23.73 -23.32 30.83
CA ALA A 67 -24.08 -23.54 32.23
C ALA A 67 -22.89 -23.22 33.16
N GLY A 68 -22.95 -22.07 33.85
CA GLY A 68 -22.01 -21.71 34.92
C GLY A 68 -22.32 -20.34 35.56
N ALA A 69 -22.04 -20.18 36.86
CA ALA A 69 -22.25 -18.94 37.62
C ALA A 69 -21.15 -17.87 37.42
N GLU A 70 -20.32 -18.02 36.38
CA GLU A 70 -19.14 -17.17 36.12
C GLU A 70 -19.40 -16.18 34.97
N ILE A 71 -18.74 -15.02 35.01
CA ILE A 71 -18.86 -13.97 33.98
C ILE A 71 -18.16 -14.42 32.70
N ASP A 72 -18.85 -14.34 31.56
CA ASP A 72 -18.26 -14.57 30.25
C ASP A 72 -17.66 -13.28 29.70
N PHE A 73 -16.32 -13.21 29.70
CA PHE A 73 -15.59 -12.03 29.24
C PHE A 73 -15.53 -11.90 27.71
N SER A 74 -15.91 -12.92 26.91
CA SER A 74 -15.94 -12.74 25.45
C SER A 74 -17.00 -11.74 25.02
N LEU A 75 -18.13 -11.71 25.74
CA LEU A 75 -19.31 -10.86 25.46
C LEU A 75 -18.98 -9.35 25.42
N LEU A 76 -17.91 -8.93 26.10
CA LEU A 76 -17.39 -7.55 26.06
C LEU A 76 -16.85 -7.13 24.68
N VAL A 77 -16.44 -8.12 23.90
CA VAL A 77 -15.72 -7.98 22.64
C VAL A 77 -16.57 -8.47 21.46
N ASP A 78 -17.58 -9.32 21.72
CA ASP A 78 -18.45 -10.00 20.74
C ASP A 78 -19.38 -9.07 19.93
N GLY A 79 -19.39 -7.76 20.17
CA GLY A 79 -20.09 -6.80 19.29
C GLY A 79 -19.66 -6.91 17.81
N LEU A 80 -18.44 -7.39 17.56
CA LEU A 80 -17.89 -7.66 16.22
C LEU A 80 -18.31 -9.04 15.66
N GLU A 81 -18.63 -10.01 16.52
CA GLU A 81 -19.17 -11.31 16.09
C GLU A 81 -20.66 -11.22 15.74
N ALA A 82 -21.41 -10.28 16.31
CA ALA A 82 -22.79 -10.00 15.89
C ALA A 82 -22.85 -9.34 14.50
N GLU A 83 -21.87 -8.50 14.15
CA GLU A 83 -21.71 -7.92 12.80
C GLU A 83 -21.37 -8.98 11.74
N ARG A 84 -20.68 -10.06 12.16
CA ARG A 84 -20.38 -11.26 11.36
C ARG A 84 -21.64 -12.04 10.97
N GLU A 85 -22.66 -12.10 11.83
CA GLU A 85 -23.97 -12.69 11.48
C GLU A 85 -24.79 -11.80 10.54
N GLN A 86 -24.51 -10.48 10.54
CA GLN A 86 -25.19 -9.49 9.71
C GLN A 86 -24.46 -9.17 8.39
N GLY A 87 -23.28 -9.78 8.15
CA GLY A 87 -22.49 -9.56 6.93
C GLY A 87 -21.81 -8.19 6.84
N ILE A 88 -21.62 -7.51 7.98
CA ILE A 88 -20.96 -6.21 8.05
C ILE A 88 -19.48 -6.45 8.39
N THR A 89 -18.56 -6.06 7.51
CA THR A 89 -17.12 -6.20 7.77
C THR A 89 -16.62 -4.99 8.56
N ILE A 90 -16.33 -5.17 9.86
CA ILE A 90 -15.48 -4.22 10.58
C ILE A 90 -14.02 -4.70 10.51
N ASP A 91 -13.16 -3.86 9.93
CA ASP A 91 -11.78 -4.21 9.54
C ASP A 91 -10.88 -4.52 10.74
N VAL A 92 -10.82 -3.65 11.75
CA VAL A 92 -10.05 -3.82 13.01
C VAL A 92 -10.70 -2.98 14.10
N ALA A 93 -10.95 -3.56 15.28
CA ALA A 93 -11.46 -2.79 16.42
C ALA A 93 -10.32 -2.33 17.33
N TYR A 94 -10.31 -1.03 17.64
CA TYR A 94 -9.35 -0.45 18.56
C TYR A 94 -9.97 -0.25 19.94
N ARG A 95 -9.33 -0.79 20.97
CA ARG A 95 -9.71 -0.59 22.38
C ARG A 95 -8.61 0.17 23.11
N PHE A 96 -9.02 1.05 24.02
CA PHE A 96 -8.12 1.93 24.75
C PHE A 96 -8.21 1.63 26.24
N PHE A 97 -7.07 1.43 26.87
CA PHE A 97 -6.99 1.32 28.32
C PHE A 97 -5.72 1.97 28.86
N SER A 98 -5.66 2.22 30.16
CA SER A 98 -4.47 2.79 30.79
C SER A 98 -4.27 2.26 32.18
N THR A 99 -3.02 2.16 32.61
CA THR A 99 -2.66 1.88 34.00
C THR A 99 -2.08 3.13 34.65
N ALA A 100 -1.62 2.97 35.90
CA ALA A 100 -0.85 4.01 36.56
C ALA A 100 0.42 4.38 35.77
N LYS A 101 1.04 3.39 35.08
CA LYS A 101 2.35 3.55 34.43
C LYS A 101 2.28 3.86 32.93
N ARG A 102 1.33 3.29 32.19
CA ARG A 102 1.35 3.30 30.72
C ARG A 102 -0.05 3.38 30.11
N LYS A 103 -0.16 3.93 28.90
CA LYS A 103 -1.37 3.90 28.07
C LYS A 103 -1.27 2.78 27.03
N PHE A 104 -2.39 2.17 26.69
CA PHE A 104 -2.45 1.01 25.80
C PHE A 104 -3.52 1.20 24.71
N ILE A 105 -3.18 0.77 23.50
CA ILE A 105 -4.10 0.63 22.37
C ILE A 105 -4.04 -0.82 21.92
N VAL A 106 -5.18 -1.51 21.92
CA VAL A 106 -5.31 -2.90 21.46
C VAL A 106 -5.99 -2.91 20.10
N ALA A 107 -5.33 -3.50 19.11
CA ALA A 107 -5.94 -3.85 17.84
C ALA A 107 -6.45 -5.29 17.91
N ASP A 108 -7.77 -5.46 17.92
CA ASP A 108 -8.39 -6.78 17.81
C ASP A 108 -8.54 -7.14 16.32
N THR A 109 -7.83 -8.19 15.91
CA THR A 109 -7.78 -8.65 14.52
C THR A 109 -8.48 -10.02 14.40
N PRO A 110 -9.54 -10.14 13.56
CA PRO A 110 -10.38 -11.35 13.50
C PRO A 110 -9.63 -12.53 12.90
N GLY A 111 -9.67 -13.74 13.49
CA GLY A 111 -8.77 -14.87 13.16
C GLY A 111 -9.14 -15.80 12.00
N HIS A 112 -9.78 -15.32 10.91
CA HIS A 112 -10.19 -16.17 9.77
C HIS A 112 -9.20 -16.12 8.58
N GLU A 113 -9.32 -17.04 7.62
CA GLU A 113 -8.52 -17.16 6.38
C GLU A 113 -8.36 -15.87 5.55
N GLN A 114 -9.25 -14.88 5.68
CA GLN A 114 -9.15 -13.54 5.06
C GLN A 114 -8.22 -12.56 5.83
N TYR A 115 -7.31 -13.09 6.66
CA TYR A 115 -6.57 -12.38 7.71
C TYR A 115 -5.64 -11.26 7.24
N THR A 116 -5.02 -11.38 6.07
CA THR A 116 -3.80 -10.63 5.78
C THR A 116 -4.05 -9.12 5.72
N ARG A 117 -5.16 -8.66 5.13
CA ARG A 117 -5.52 -7.24 5.09
C ARG A 117 -5.80 -6.63 6.47
N ASN A 118 -6.60 -7.31 7.29
CA ASN A 118 -6.99 -6.79 8.61
C ASN A 118 -5.81 -6.83 9.58
N MET A 119 -5.03 -7.90 9.53
CA MET A 119 -3.78 -7.99 10.27
C MET A 119 -2.78 -6.95 9.78
N ALA A 120 -2.59 -6.76 8.46
CA ALA A 120 -1.72 -5.71 7.92
C ALA A 120 -2.10 -4.33 8.45
N THR A 121 -3.39 -4.02 8.44
CA THR A 121 -3.92 -2.76 8.96
C THR A 121 -3.63 -2.60 10.45
N GLY A 122 -3.96 -3.61 11.28
CA GLY A 122 -3.74 -3.54 12.72
C GLY A 122 -2.27 -3.57 13.14
N ALA A 123 -1.45 -4.38 12.48
CA ALA A 123 -0.04 -4.57 12.77
C ALA A 123 0.85 -3.42 12.27
N SER A 124 0.46 -2.72 11.21
CA SER A 124 1.20 -1.57 10.69
C SER A 124 1.46 -0.48 11.74
N ASN A 125 0.56 -0.37 12.73
CA ASN A 125 0.66 0.57 13.83
C ASN A 125 0.95 -0.12 15.18
N ALA A 126 1.16 -1.43 15.20
CA ALA A 126 1.46 -2.14 16.43
C ALA A 126 2.95 -2.18 16.69
N ASP A 127 3.30 -1.99 17.96
CA ASP A 127 4.66 -2.07 18.47
C ASP A 127 5.00 -3.50 18.96
N LEU A 128 3.96 -4.24 19.37
CA LEU A 128 4.07 -5.59 19.95
C LEU A 128 2.93 -6.50 19.48
N ALA A 129 3.20 -7.79 19.32
CA ALA A 129 2.19 -8.81 19.05
C ALA A 129 2.05 -9.78 20.22
N ILE A 130 0.81 -10.07 20.64
CA ILE A 130 0.50 -11.15 21.57
C ILE A 130 0.01 -12.34 20.74
N ILE A 131 0.81 -13.38 20.64
CA ILE A 131 0.46 -14.64 19.98
C ILE A 131 -0.12 -15.58 21.04
N LEU A 132 -1.43 -15.79 21.01
CA LEU A 132 -2.12 -16.72 21.89
C LEU A 132 -2.00 -18.15 21.34
N VAL A 133 -1.76 -19.10 22.25
CA VAL A 133 -1.70 -20.53 21.97
C VAL A 133 -2.50 -21.29 23.03
N ASP A 134 -3.48 -22.10 22.62
CA ASP A 134 -4.17 -23.02 23.52
C ASP A 134 -3.22 -24.12 23.99
N ALA A 135 -2.94 -24.19 25.30
CA ALA A 135 -2.02 -25.14 25.90
C ALA A 135 -2.36 -26.61 25.60
N ARG A 136 -3.64 -26.92 25.33
CA ARG A 136 -4.07 -28.28 24.96
C ARG A 136 -3.65 -28.65 23.54
N LYS A 137 -3.61 -27.68 22.64
CA LYS A 137 -3.32 -27.88 21.20
C LYS A 137 -1.83 -27.69 20.89
N GLY A 138 -1.16 -26.76 21.55
CA GLY A 138 0.22 -26.37 21.23
C GLY A 138 0.31 -25.52 19.95
N VAL A 139 1.49 -25.43 19.36
CA VAL A 139 1.75 -24.56 18.19
C VAL A 139 1.07 -25.12 16.93
N LEU A 140 0.14 -24.35 16.35
CA LEU A 140 -0.58 -24.71 15.13
C LEU A 140 -0.03 -23.98 13.89
N THR A 141 -0.46 -24.41 12.69
CA THR A 141 -0.14 -23.70 11.42
C THR A 141 -0.56 -22.23 11.49
N GLN A 142 -1.71 -21.93 12.07
CA GLN A 142 -2.18 -20.55 12.25
C GLN A 142 -1.27 -19.73 13.20
N THR A 143 -0.76 -20.34 14.27
CA THR A 143 0.23 -19.71 15.17
C THR A 143 1.48 -19.30 14.40
N ARG A 144 1.99 -20.20 13.54
CA ARG A 144 3.16 -19.97 12.69
C ARG A 144 2.89 -18.86 11.68
N ARG A 145 1.76 -18.93 10.98
CA ARG A 145 1.33 -17.92 10.00
C ARG A 145 1.22 -16.52 10.60
N HIS A 146 0.54 -16.38 11.74
CA HIS A 146 0.41 -15.08 12.41
C HIS A 146 1.76 -14.51 12.84
N SER A 147 2.64 -15.36 13.35
CA SER A 147 3.99 -14.96 13.74
C SER A 147 4.81 -14.51 12.53
N PHE A 148 4.74 -15.26 11.42
CA PHE A 148 5.40 -14.88 10.17
C PHE A 148 4.92 -13.52 9.65
N ILE A 149 3.60 -13.30 9.57
CA ILE A 149 3.05 -12.03 9.10
C ILE A 149 3.39 -10.89 10.06
N ALA A 150 3.38 -11.12 11.38
CA ALA A 150 3.78 -10.11 12.37
C ALA A 150 5.25 -9.69 12.18
N SER A 151 6.14 -10.67 11.97
CA SER A 151 7.55 -10.42 11.66
C SER A 151 7.71 -9.65 10.35
N LEU A 152 6.96 -10.04 9.30
CA LEU A 152 7.00 -9.38 8.00
C LEU A 152 6.55 -7.91 8.09
N LEU A 153 5.55 -7.64 8.93
CA LEU A 153 5.02 -6.30 9.21
C LEU A 153 5.87 -5.49 10.20
N GLY A 154 7.08 -5.99 10.50
CA GLY A 154 8.10 -5.29 11.28
C GLY A 154 7.83 -5.20 12.78
N ILE A 155 6.98 -6.08 13.32
CA ILE A 155 6.82 -6.19 14.77
C ILE A 155 8.02 -6.95 15.33
N ARG A 156 8.83 -6.29 16.16
CA ARG A 156 10.04 -6.87 16.76
C ARG A 156 9.81 -7.54 18.12
N HIS A 157 8.76 -7.12 18.84
CA HIS A 157 8.45 -7.66 20.16
C HIS A 157 7.22 -8.55 20.15
N VAL A 158 7.37 -9.77 20.66
CA VAL A 158 6.30 -10.77 20.72
C VAL A 158 6.13 -11.30 22.13
N VAL A 159 4.88 -11.42 22.56
CA VAL A 159 4.48 -12.20 23.74
C VAL A 159 3.84 -13.49 23.26
N LEU A 160 4.41 -14.63 23.63
CA LEU A 160 3.79 -15.94 23.44
C LEU A 160 2.92 -16.23 24.67
N ALA A 161 1.61 -15.94 24.56
CA ALA A 161 0.66 -16.18 25.63
C ALA A 161 0.12 -17.62 25.55
N VAL A 162 0.69 -18.51 26.38
CA VAL A 162 0.24 -19.91 26.47
C VAL A 162 -1.03 -19.96 27.33
N ASN A 163 -2.17 -19.86 26.68
CA ASN A 163 -3.48 -19.72 27.30
C ASN A 163 -4.10 -21.08 27.67
N LYS A 164 -5.10 -21.06 28.56
CA LYS A 164 -5.81 -22.24 29.08
C LYS A 164 -4.89 -23.22 29.83
N ILE A 165 -3.88 -22.68 30.51
CA ILE A 165 -2.95 -23.48 31.32
C ILE A 165 -3.69 -24.23 32.46
N ASP A 166 -4.85 -23.73 32.89
CA ASP A 166 -5.74 -24.38 33.86
C ASP A 166 -6.26 -25.73 33.36
N LEU A 167 -6.52 -25.87 32.04
CA LEU A 167 -7.05 -27.09 31.45
C LEU A 167 -6.01 -28.19 31.28
N VAL A 168 -4.72 -27.86 31.42
CA VAL A 168 -3.60 -28.82 31.43
C VAL A 168 -3.00 -28.97 32.83
N GLY A 169 -3.77 -28.62 33.86
CA GLY A 169 -3.37 -28.79 35.27
C GLY A 169 -2.15 -27.97 35.66
N TYR A 170 -1.96 -26.78 35.07
CA TYR A 170 -0.81 -25.90 35.35
C TYR A 170 0.56 -26.56 35.11
N SER A 171 0.64 -27.50 34.16
CA SER A 171 1.85 -28.26 33.87
C SER A 171 2.97 -27.41 33.30
N GLN A 172 4.09 -27.32 34.03
CA GLN A 172 5.33 -26.70 33.55
C GLN A 172 5.89 -27.43 32.31
N SER A 173 5.88 -28.77 32.30
CA SER A 173 6.45 -29.53 31.20
C SER A 173 5.72 -29.27 29.88
N ARG A 174 4.39 -29.11 29.92
CA ARG A 174 3.60 -28.78 28.72
C ARG A 174 3.86 -27.35 28.25
N PHE A 175 4.04 -26.42 29.17
CA PHE A 175 4.45 -25.05 28.84
C PHE A 175 5.82 -25.05 28.14
N ASP A 176 6.82 -25.71 28.73
CA ASP A 176 8.18 -25.75 28.20
C ASP A 176 8.24 -26.42 26.81
N GLU A 177 7.44 -27.45 26.55
CA GLU A 177 7.30 -28.08 25.23
C GLU A 177 6.81 -27.09 24.17
N ILE A 178 5.72 -26.36 24.47
CA ILE A 178 5.15 -25.36 23.55
C ILE A 178 6.13 -24.22 23.29
N VAL A 179 6.85 -23.79 24.32
CA VAL A 179 7.88 -22.75 24.19
C VAL A 179 9.01 -23.23 23.28
N ALA A 180 9.52 -24.43 23.48
CA ALA A 180 10.58 -24.99 22.66
C ALA A 180 10.17 -25.12 21.18
N ASP A 181 8.94 -25.59 20.92
CA ASP A 181 8.38 -25.69 19.57
C ASP A 181 8.25 -24.31 18.90
N TYR A 182 7.78 -23.31 19.65
CA TYR A 182 7.62 -21.96 19.13
C TYR A 182 8.96 -21.28 18.87
N GLU A 183 9.91 -21.36 19.80
CA GLU A 183 11.26 -20.79 19.65
C GLU A 183 12.03 -21.46 18.52
N ALA A 184 11.85 -22.76 18.30
CA ALA A 184 12.43 -23.45 17.14
C ALA A 184 11.93 -22.87 15.81
N PHE A 185 10.64 -22.54 15.72
CA PHE A 185 10.05 -21.91 14.55
C PHE A 185 10.41 -20.42 14.43
N ALA A 186 10.43 -19.67 15.54
CA ALA A 186 10.64 -18.23 15.56
C ALA A 186 12.11 -17.81 15.31
N ARG A 187 13.05 -18.76 15.33
CA ARG A 187 14.49 -18.50 15.08
C ARG A 187 14.77 -17.84 13.74
N ASP A 188 14.01 -18.19 12.71
CA ASP A 188 14.18 -17.65 11.36
C ASP A 188 13.36 -16.36 11.14
N LEU A 189 12.69 -15.86 12.17
CA LEU A 189 11.92 -14.62 12.15
C LEU A 189 12.72 -13.47 12.77
N SER A 190 12.46 -12.24 12.32
CA SER A 190 13.17 -11.04 12.75
C SER A 190 12.67 -10.46 14.08
N PHE A 191 12.35 -11.33 15.05
CA PHE A 191 11.95 -10.92 16.39
C PHE A 191 13.17 -10.63 17.25
N GLU A 192 13.18 -9.47 17.89
CA GLU A 192 14.21 -9.11 18.87
C GLU A 192 13.92 -9.77 20.23
N THR A 193 12.64 -9.79 20.62
CA THR A 193 12.21 -10.39 21.89
C THR A 193 11.00 -11.28 21.68
N VAL A 194 11.10 -12.53 22.11
CA VAL A 194 9.96 -13.42 22.29
C VAL A 194 9.84 -13.69 23.78
N LYS A 195 8.72 -13.30 24.40
CA LYS A 195 8.48 -13.53 25.83
C LYS A 195 7.33 -14.53 26.04
N PRO A 196 7.64 -15.78 26.42
CA PRO A 196 6.63 -16.74 26.82
C PRO A 196 6.02 -16.41 28.18
N ILE A 197 4.69 -16.43 28.27
CA ILE A 197 3.93 -16.17 29.50
C ILE A 197 2.77 -17.20 29.59
N PRO A 198 2.73 -18.07 30.62
CA PRO A 198 1.58 -18.94 30.84
C PRO A 198 0.42 -18.13 31.39
N VAL A 199 -0.79 -18.28 30.83
CA VAL A 199 -1.97 -17.52 31.26
C VAL A 199 -3.22 -18.41 31.32
N SER A 200 -4.17 -18.04 32.17
CA SER A 200 -5.57 -18.46 32.05
C SER A 200 -6.44 -17.22 31.87
N ALA A 201 -6.85 -16.93 30.64
CA ALA A 201 -7.71 -15.77 30.34
C ALA A 201 -9.05 -15.82 31.09
N ARG A 202 -9.57 -17.03 31.32
CA ARG A 202 -10.86 -17.26 32.01
C ARG A 202 -10.74 -17.02 33.52
N LEU A 203 -9.77 -17.67 34.17
CA LEU A 203 -9.61 -17.60 35.62
C LEU A 203 -8.83 -16.37 36.09
N GLY A 204 -8.03 -15.77 35.20
CA GLY A 204 -7.22 -14.58 35.46
C GLY A 204 -5.79 -14.88 35.91
N ASP A 205 -5.39 -16.15 36.03
CA ASP A 205 -4.03 -16.54 36.40
C ASP A 205 -3.00 -15.91 35.43
N ASN A 206 -2.08 -15.14 36.01
CA ASN A 206 -0.95 -14.48 35.36
C ASN A 206 -1.32 -13.45 34.26
N VAL A 207 -2.59 -13.00 34.21
CA VAL A 207 -3.04 -11.90 33.33
C VAL A 207 -2.65 -10.55 33.92
N ILE A 208 -3.19 -10.20 35.09
CA ILE A 208 -2.76 -9.00 35.86
C ILE A 208 -1.75 -9.38 36.94
N GLY A 209 -2.10 -10.33 37.81
CA GLY A 209 -1.26 -10.85 38.88
C GLY A 209 -0.94 -12.33 38.65
N ARG A 210 0.12 -12.84 39.30
CA ARG A 210 0.63 -14.20 39.06
C ARG A 210 -0.37 -15.34 39.27
N GLY A 211 -1.37 -15.17 40.14
CA GLY A 211 -2.20 -16.28 40.61
C GLY A 211 -1.45 -17.17 41.61
N ALA A 212 -2.14 -18.15 42.18
CA ALA A 212 -1.59 -19.07 43.19
C ALA A 212 -1.11 -20.41 42.59
N ASN A 213 -1.41 -20.67 41.32
CA ASN A 213 -1.24 -21.99 40.70
C ASN A 213 0.03 -22.11 39.83
N LEU A 214 0.87 -21.07 39.79
CA LEU A 214 2.01 -20.94 38.88
C LEU A 214 3.33 -20.68 39.63
N ASP A 215 3.53 -21.35 40.77
CA ASP A 215 4.73 -21.18 41.62
C ASP A 215 6.04 -21.47 40.88
N TRP A 216 6.00 -22.33 39.87
CA TRP A 216 7.15 -22.67 39.04
C TRP A 216 7.53 -21.57 38.04
N TYR A 217 6.62 -20.63 37.72
CA TYR A 217 6.88 -19.57 36.75
C TYR A 217 7.43 -18.30 37.43
N ALA A 218 8.72 -18.04 37.24
CA ALA A 218 9.41 -16.88 37.82
C ALA A 218 9.33 -15.59 36.97
N GLY A 219 8.65 -15.60 35.82
CA GLY A 219 8.53 -14.44 34.94
C GLY A 219 7.48 -13.40 35.37
N PRO A 220 7.31 -12.31 34.60
CA PRO A 220 6.27 -11.31 34.83
C PRO A 220 4.90 -11.83 34.40
N SER A 221 3.83 -11.25 34.95
CA SER A 221 2.48 -11.37 34.41
C SER A 221 2.38 -10.67 33.04
N LEU A 222 1.32 -10.98 32.28
CA LEU A 222 1.09 -10.36 30.99
C LEU A 222 1.07 -8.83 31.11
N LEU A 223 0.23 -8.28 31.99
CA LEU A 223 0.16 -6.83 32.19
C LEU A 223 1.49 -6.26 32.71
N GLY A 224 2.16 -6.97 33.62
CA GLY A 224 3.45 -6.53 34.16
C GLY A 224 4.52 -6.41 33.08
N TYR A 225 4.53 -7.31 32.09
CA TYR A 225 5.42 -7.21 30.93
C TYR A 225 5.04 -6.05 30.01
N LEU A 226 3.75 -5.90 29.68
CA LEU A 226 3.25 -4.81 28.83
C LEU A 226 3.55 -3.42 29.41
N GLU A 227 3.55 -3.28 30.74
CA GLU A 227 3.96 -2.05 31.43
C GLU A 227 5.47 -1.76 31.35
N ALA A 228 6.30 -2.80 31.22
CA ALA A 228 7.76 -2.69 31.38
C ALA A 228 8.54 -2.74 30.06
N VAL A 229 7.95 -3.28 28.98
CA VAL A 229 8.64 -3.42 27.69
C VAL A 229 8.98 -2.04 27.11
N ASP A 230 10.27 -1.80 26.88
CA ASP A 230 10.79 -0.53 26.34
C ASP A 230 10.87 -0.62 24.81
N ILE A 231 10.00 0.14 24.14
CA ILE A 231 9.90 0.17 22.66
C ILE A 231 10.39 1.51 22.12
N ALA A 232 10.20 2.59 22.88
CA ALA A 232 10.53 3.95 22.45
C ALA A 232 12.04 4.18 22.31
N ARG A 233 12.88 3.36 22.96
CA ARG A 233 14.33 3.52 22.96
C ARG A 233 14.97 3.27 21.59
N GLU A 234 14.45 2.34 20.79
CA GLU A 234 15.05 2.02 19.50
C GLU A 234 14.95 3.20 18.52
N ALA A 235 13.76 3.79 18.37
CA ALA A 235 13.53 4.93 17.47
C ALA A 235 14.44 6.14 17.76
N ARG A 236 14.85 6.33 19.03
CA ARG A 236 15.74 7.43 19.45
C ARG A 236 17.20 7.22 19.09
N HIS A 237 17.64 5.97 18.92
CA HIS A 237 19.03 5.64 18.57
C HIS A 237 19.26 5.50 17.07
N HIS A 238 18.18 5.45 16.27
CA HIS A 238 18.28 5.50 14.81
C HIS A 238 18.68 6.89 14.32
N PRO A 239 19.23 7.00 13.09
CA PRO A 239 19.52 8.29 12.47
C PRO A 239 18.32 9.22 12.43
N PHE A 240 18.58 10.53 12.48
CA PHE A 240 17.56 11.56 12.38
C PHE A 240 16.80 11.45 11.06
N ARG A 241 15.46 11.42 11.15
CA ARG A 241 14.53 11.48 10.01
C ARG A 241 13.37 12.40 10.35
N LEU A 242 13.20 13.46 9.59
CA LEU A 242 12.03 14.34 9.66
C LEU A 242 11.38 14.43 8.26
N PRO A 243 10.33 13.62 8.00
CA PRO A 243 9.52 13.76 6.81
C PRO A 243 8.79 15.11 6.83
N VAL A 244 9.06 15.96 5.83
CA VAL A 244 8.47 17.29 5.75
C VAL A 244 7.01 17.16 5.33
N GLN A 245 6.11 17.49 6.25
CA GLN A 245 4.67 17.46 6.04
C GLN A 245 4.16 18.78 5.47
N TRP A 246 4.78 19.89 5.87
CA TRP A 246 4.34 21.24 5.54
C TRP A 246 5.52 22.21 5.49
N VAL A 247 5.46 23.17 4.56
CA VAL A 247 6.39 24.30 4.51
C VAL A 247 5.64 25.54 4.98
N ASN A 248 5.94 25.98 6.19
CA ASN A 248 5.30 27.12 6.82
C ASN A 248 5.95 28.44 6.35
N ARG A 249 5.14 29.30 5.73
CA ARG A 249 5.53 30.65 5.28
C ARG A 249 4.42 31.66 5.61
N PRO A 250 4.36 32.15 6.86
CA PRO A 250 3.37 33.15 7.26
C PRO A 250 3.70 34.54 6.70
N ASN A 251 4.97 34.81 6.37
CA ASN A 251 5.46 36.05 5.76
C ASN A 251 6.71 35.75 4.90
N MET A 252 7.29 36.78 4.27
CA MET A 252 8.47 36.63 3.40
C MET A 252 9.75 36.28 4.16
N ASP A 253 9.83 36.60 5.46
CA ASP A 253 11.05 36.47 6.26
C ASP A 253 11.10 35.15 7.06
N PHE A 254 10.04 34.36 7.03
CA PHE A 254 9.94 33.09 7.75
C PHE A 254 9.68 31.92 6.80
N ARG A 255 10.57 30.95 6.82
CA ARG A 255 10.40 29.64 6.17
C ARG A 255 10.74 28.54 7.18
N GLY A 256 9.70 27.88 7.68
CA GLY A 256 9.83 26.74 8.58
C GLY A 256 9.38 25.44 7.94
N TYR A 257 10.03 24.34 8.29
CA TYR A 257 9.71 23.00 7.79
C TYR A 257 9.09 22.19 8.92
N SER A 258 7.80 21.90 8.78
CA SER A 258 7.02 21.26 9.82
C SER A 258 6.81 19.78 9.53
N GLY A 259 6.93 18.96 10.57
CA GLY A 259 6.70 17.52 10.51
C GLY A 259 6.80 16.87 11.88
N THR A 260 6.56 15.56 11.94
CA THR A 260 6.84 14.75 13.12
C THR A 260 8.16 14.03 12.92
N ILE A 261 9.07 14.13 13.89
CA ILE A 261 10.36 13.42 13.84
C ILE A 261 10.07 11.92 13.86
N ALA A 262 10.46 11.21 12.81
CA ALA A 262 10.21 9.78 12.66
C ALA A 262 11.21 8.94 13.46
N SER A 263 12.48 9.35 13.49
CA SER A 263 13.55 8.69 14.23
C SER A 263 14.66 9.68 14.58
N GLY A 264 15.50 9.27 15.54
CA GLY A 264 16.64 10.03 16.03
C GLY A 264 16.27 11.25 16.85
N SER A 265 17.26 12.11 17.02
CA SER A 265 17.17 13.39 17.70
C SER A 265 17.89 14.45 16.88
N VAL A 266 17.54 15.71 17.12
CA VAL A 266 18.17 16.84 16.46
C VAL A 266 18.22 18.04 17.38
N ALA A 267 19.31 18.78 17.34
CA ALA A 267 19.55 19.97 18.14
C ALA A 267 19.77 21.22 17.27
N VAL A 268 19.60 22.38 17.89
CA VAL A 268 19.97 23.67 17.27
C VAL A 268 21.48 23.69 17.05
N GLY A 269 21.89 24.03 15.83
CA GLY A 269 23.29 24.00 15.39
C GLY A 269 23.71 22.71 14.68
N ASP A 270 22.87 21.67 14.65
CA ASP A 270 23.18 20.44 13.90
C ASP A 270 23.15 20.69 12.39
N GLU A 271 24.07 20.04 11.67
CA GLU A 271 24.05 19.98 10.21
C GLU A 271 23.10 18.87 9.75
N VAL A 272 22.10 19.25 8.96
CA VAL A 272 21.11 18.33 8.39
C VAL A 272 21.08 18.46 6.88
N VAL A 273 20.41 17.51 6.25
CA VAL A 273 20.40 17.40 4.81
C VAL A 273 19.01 17.15 4.25
N ALA A 274 18.70 17.87 3.18
CA ALA A 274 17.51 17.62 2.38
C ALA A 274 17.78 16.39 1.50
N SER A 275 17.21 15.24 1.84
CA SER A 275 17.61 13.94 1.29
C SER A 275 17.51 13.90 -0.24
N LEU A 276 16.42 14.43 -0.81
CA LEU A 276 16.21 14.41 -2.27
C LEU A 276 17.20 15.30 -3.04
N SER A 277 17.40 16.54 -2.60
CA SER A 277 18.28 17.49 -3.30
C SER A 277 19.76 17.30 -2.95
N GLY A 278 20.03 16.67 -1.81
CA GLY A 278 21.34 16.49 -1.24
C GLY A 278 22.01 17.77 -0.75
N ARG A 279 21.27 18.86 -0.53
CA ARG A 279 21.81 20.10 0.05
C ARG A 279 21.84 20.02 1.56
N THR A 280 22.98 20.35 2.16
CA THR A 280 23.13 20.45 3.61
C THR A 280 22.81 21.87 4.08
N SER A 281 22.44 21.99 5.35
CA SER A 281 22.11 23.24 6.03
C SER A 281 22.23 23.05 7.55
N THR A 282 22.31 24.14 8.29
CA THR A 282 22.41 24.13 9.75
C THR A 282 21.11 24.58 10.39
N ILE A 283 20.68 23.86 11.43
CA ILE A 283 19.45 24.18 12.15
C ILE A 283 19.62 25.44 12.98
N ARG A 284 18.77 26.42 12.69
CA ARG A 284 18.72 27.70 13.40
C ARG A 284 17.79 27.67 14.60
N SER A 285 16.61 27.09 14.45
CA SER A 285 15.64 26.98 15.54
C SER A 285 14.73 25.76 15.37
N ILE A 286 14.28 25.23 16.51
CA ILE A 286 13.29 24.17 16.58
C ILE A 286 12.13 24.70 17.42
N SER A 287 10.94 24.80 16.82
CA SER A 287 9.75 25.37 17.46
C SER A 287 8.64 24.33 17.57
N THR A 288 7.95 24.31 18.72
CA THR A 288 6.75 23.50 18.96
C THR A 288 5.58 24.40 19.38
N TYR A 289 4.40 23.82 19.58
CA TYR A 289 3.25 24.56 20.12
C TYR A 289 3.54 25.17 21.50
N ASP A 290 4.31 24.47 22.34
CA ASP A 290 4.64 24.88 23.72
C ASP A 290 5.85 25.84 23.79
N GLY A 291 6.44 26.19 22.65
CA GLY A 291 7.59 27.09 22.53
C GLY A 291 8.80 26.45 21.83
N ASP A 292 9.91 27.18 21.85
CA ASP A 292 11.16 26.79 21.22
C ASP A 292 11.94 25.78 22.07
N LEU A 293 12.59 24.83 21.39
CA LEU A 293 13.39 23.77 21.97
C LEU A 293 14.84 23.89 21.51
N GLN A 294 15.78 23.48 22.37
CA GLN A 294 17.19 23.32 21.99
C GLN A 294 17.46 21.96 21.33
N GLU A 295 16.66 20.95 21.67
CA GLU A 295 16.74 19.59 21.15
C GLU A 295 15.33 19.04 21.00
N ALA A 296 15.09 18.26 19.94
CA ALA A 296 13.88 17.50 19.73
C ALA A 296 14.18 16.06 19.32
N GLN A 297 13.25 15.15 19.60
CA GLN A 297 13.42 13.71 19.44
C GLN A 297 12.23 13.06 18.72
N ALA A 298 12.43 11.82 18.27
CA ALA A 298 11.40 11.00 17.63
C ALA A 298 10.04 11.05 18.36
N GLY A 299 8.97 11.22 17.57
CA GLY A 299 7.60 11.36 18.03
C GLY A 299 7.13 12.80 18.27
N GLN A 300 8.05 13.78 18.37
CA GLN A 300 7.68 15.19 18.54
C GLN A 300 7.32 15.85 17.19
N ALA A 301 6.24 16.63 17.19
CA ALA A 301 5.87 17.48 16.08
C ALA A 301 6.58 18.83 16.22
N VAL A 302 7.43 19.17 15.25
CA VAL A 302 8.31 20.33 15.29
C VAL A 302 8.22 21.15 14.00
N THR A 303 8.62 22.41 14.08
CA THR A 303 8.96 23.25 12.93
C THR A 303 10.42 23.63 13.03
N ILE A 304 11.21 23.27 12.01
CA ILE A 304 12.64 23.55 11.94
C ILE A 304 12.89 24.72 10.98
N THR A 305 13.76 25.64 11.37
CA THR A 305 14.27 26.70 10.47
C THR A 305 15.77 26.55 10.27
N PHE A 306 16.29 27.14 9.19
CA PHE A 306 17.69 27.08 8.79
C PHE A 306 18.34 28.47 8.77
N ASP A 307 19.66 28.51 8.82
CA ASP A 307 20.44 29.74 8.68
C ASP A 307 20.54 30.22 7.22
N ASP A 308 20.38 29.31 6.26
CA ASP A 308 20.45 29.55 4.83
C ASP A 308 19.19 29.06 4.08
N GLU A 309 19.03 29.54 2.85
CA GLU A 309 17.90 29.15 2.01
C GLU A 309 18.23 27.89 1.19
N ILE A 310 17.86 26.73 1.72
CA ILE A 310 17.82 25.49 0.94
C ILE A 310 16.42 25.21 0.38
N ASP A 311 16.37 24.56 -0.80
CA ASP A 311 15.10 24.21 -1.42
C ASP A 311 14.58 22.88 -0.87
N VAL A 312 13.64 22.99 0.07
CA VAL A 312 12.96 21.86 0.70
C VAL A 312 11.45 22.04 0.50
N SER A 313 10.80 20.95 0.10
CA SER A 313 9.38 20.88 -0.22
C SER A 313 8.68 19.76 0.55
N ARG A 314 7.35 19.80 0.59
CA ARG A 314 6.55 18.69 1.13
C ARG A 314 6.91 17.39 0.38
N GLY A 315 7.08 16.30 1.13
CA GLY A 315 7.50 15.01 0.58
C GLY A 315 9.01 14.77 0.61
N ASP A 316 9.81 15.78 0.94
CA ASP A 316 11.23 15.61 1.24
C ASP A 316 11.42 15.08 2.67
N VAL A 317 12.60 14.51 2.93
CA VAL A 317 12.99 14.02 4.26
C VAL A 317 14.25 14.77 4.67
N LEU A 318 14.19 15.49 5.79
CA LEU A 318 15.37 16.02 6.44
C LEU A 318 16.04 14.89 7.21
N SER A 319 17.34 14.72 7.05
CA SER A 319 18.11 13.64 7.68
C SER A 319 19.50 14.08 8.14
N ASP A 320 20.19 13.20 8.86
CA ASP A 320 21.62 13.38 9.16
C ASP A 320 22.45 13.46 7.87
N ALA A 321 23.41 14.38 7.83
CA ALA A 321 24.30 14.55 6.68
C ALA A 321 25.11 13.29 6.35
N ASP A 322 25.60 12.58 7.38
CA ASP A 322 26.48 11.41 7.25
C ASP A 322 25.73 10.07 7.09
N GLN A 323 24.44 10.04 7.41
CA GLN A 323 23.62 8.82 7.44
C GLN A 323 22.30 9.04 6.69
N ARG A 324 22.43 9.44 5.42
CA ARG A 324 21.29 9.68 4.54
C ARG A 324 20.48 8.41 4.24
N PRO A 325 19.15 8.55 4.07
CA PRO A 325 18.34 7.48 3.49
C PRO A 325 18.74 7.23 2.03
N ASP A 326 18.37 6.06 1.51
CA ASP A 326 18.50 5.78 0.09
C ASP A 326 17.57 6.72 -0.72
N VAL A 327 18.07 7.21 -1.85
CA VAL A 327 17.29 8.00 -2.80
C VAL A 327 17.30 7.31 -4.15
N ALA A 328 16.17 6.71 -4.50
CA ALA A 328 16.04 5.95 -5.74
C ALA A 328 14.64 6.05 -6.33
N ASP A 329 14.54 5.82 -7.63
CA ASP A 329 13.28 5.66 -8.37
C ASP A 329 12.93 4.18 -8.62
N GLN A 330 13.76 3.26 -8.12
CA GLN A 330 13.53 1.82 -8.19
C GLN A 330 14.01 1.14 -6.91
N PHE A 331 13.17 0.26 -6.35
CA PHE A 331 13.48 -0.48 -5.12
C PHE A 331 12.75 -1.82 -5.08
N ALA A 332 13.31 -2.75 -4.30
CA ALA A 332 12.64 -3.99 -3.93
C ALA A 332 11.80 -3.77 -2.67
N ALA A 333 10.66 -4.43 -2.59
CA ALA A 333 9.77 -4.35 -1.43
C ALA A 333 9.00 -5.66 -1.23
N HIS A 334 8.64 -5.93 0.02
CA HIS A 334 7.55 -6.84 0.33
C HIS A 334 6.22 -6.11 0.14
N LEU A 335 5.26 -6.71 -0.54
CA LEU A 335 3.96 -6.13 -0.83
C LEU A 335 2.86 -7.11 -0.43
N ILE A 336 1.92 -6.63 0.37
CA ILE A 336 0.68 -7.30 0.69
C ILE A 336 -0.41 -6.71 -0.19
N TRP A 337 -1.04 -7.55 -1.00
CA TRP A 337 -2.15 -7.12 -1.86
C TRP A 337 -3.48 -7.20 -1.11
N MET A 338 -4.29 -6.14 -1.18
CA MET A 338 -5.47 -5.93 -0.34
C MET A 338 -6.76 -5.69 -1.14
N HIS A 339 -6.70 -5.85 -2.46
CA HIS A 339 -7.82 -5.62 -3.37
C HIS A 339 -8.25 -6.90 -4.10
N ASP A 340 -9.52 -6.98 -4.49
CA ASP A 340 -10.06 -8.13 -5.21
C ASP A 340 -9.49 -8.24 -6.63
N ASP A 341 -9.40 -7.12 -7.34
CA ASP A 341 -8.69 -7.07 -8.63
C ASP A 341 -7.22 -7.39 -8.44
N HIS A 342 -6.68 -8.29 -9.25
CA HIS A 342 -5.30 -8.74 -9.12
C HIS A 342 -4.31 -7.61 -9.43
N LEU A 343 -3.21 -7.57 -8.69
CA LEU A 343 -2.02 -6.81 -9.07
C LEU A 343 -1.43 -7.43 -10.32
N ILE A 344 -1.23 -6.60 -11.34
CA ILE A 344 -0.55 -6.99 -12.58
C ILE A 344 0.64 -6.07 -12.80
N PRO A 345 1.86 -6.61 -13.00
CA PRO A 345 3.03 -5.79 -13.29
C PRO A 345 2.82 -4.87 -14.50
N GLY A 346 3.35 -3.65 -14.42
CA GLY A 346 3.23 -2.60 -15.43
C GLY A 346 2.01 -1.68 -15.26
N ARG A 347 0.99 -2.07 -14.48
CA ARG A 347 -0.14 -1.18 -14.19
C ARG A 347 0.28 0.04 -13.36
N PRO A 348 -0.22 1.24 -13.69
CA PRO A 348 0.12 2.46 -12.94
C PRO A 348 -0.70 2.59 -11.66
N TYR A 349 -0.03 2.88 -10.55
CA TYR A 349 -0.63 3.16 -9.23
C TYR A 349 -0.06 4.46 -8.66
N LEU A 350 -0.72 5.04 -7.67
CA LEU A 350 -0.09 6.04 -6.81
C LEU A 350 0.57 5.34 -5.63
N LEU A 351 1.85 5.62 -5.40
CA LEU A 351 2.58 5.20 -4.22
C LEU A 351 2.65 6.35 -3.24
N LYS A 352 2.20 6.12 -2.00
CA LYS A 352 2.34 7.06 -0.90
C LYS A 352 3.36 6.52 0.10
N ILE A 353 4.50 7.18 0.22
CA ILE A 353 5.60 6.86 1.12
C ILE A 353 5.92 8.09 1.97
N GLY A 354 5.83 7.95 3.30
CA GLY A 354 5.86 9.08 4.22
C GLY A 354 4.85 10.18 3.82
N THR A 355 5.36 11.36 3.49
CA THR A 355 4.57 12.53 3.10
C THR A 355 4.49 12.77 1.59
N LYS A 356 5.14 11.92 0.78
CA LYS A 356 5.20 12.01 -0.68
C LYS A 356 4.21 11.03 -1.33
N THR A 357 3.50 11.51 -2.34
CA THR A 357 2.70 10.67 -3.24
C THR A 357 3.24 10.81 -4.65
N VAL A 358 3.59 9.69 -5.29
CA VAL A 358 4.21 9.66 -6.63
C VAL A 358 3.56 8.59 -7.50
N LEU A 359 3.55 8.78 -8.82
CA LEU A 359 3.14 7.72 -9.75
C LEU A 359 4.18 6.59 -9.72
N CYS A 360 3.71 5.35 -9.71
CA CYS A 360 4.58 4.17 -9.74
C CYS A 360 3.95 3.06 -10.58
N SER A 361 4.74 2.01 -10.84
CA SER A 361 4.26 0.71 -11.25
C SER A 361 5.09 -0.38 -10.60
N VAL A 362 4.46 -1.53 -10.34
CA VAL A 362 5.19 -2.75 -10.00
C VAL A 362 5.79 -3.29 -11.30
N THR A 363 7.11 -3.34 -11.41
CA THR A 363 7.78 -3.77 -12.65
C THR A 363 7.90 -5.29 -12.74
N GLU A 364 8.01 -5.95 -11.60
CA GLU A 364 8.24 -7.40 -11.51
C GLU A 364 7.74 -7.93 -10.17
N ILE A 365 7.12 -9.12 -10.19
CA ILE A 365 6.89 -9.92 -9.00
C ILE A 365 7.96 -11.01 -9.01
N LYS A 366 8.92 -10.93 -8.08
CA LYS A 366 10.01 -11.93 -7.98
C LYS A 366 9.46 -13.29 -7.58
N TYR A 367 8.60 -13.31 -6.57
CA TYR A 367 7.88 -14.48 -6.10
C TYR A 367 6.75 -14.08 -5.14
N LYS A 368 5.75 -14.95 -5.03
CA LYS A 368 4.77 -15.00 -3.92
C LYS A 368 5.36 -15.74 -2.74
N VAL A 369 4.99 -15.35 -1.53
CA VAL A 369 5.24 -16.14 -0.33
C VAL A 369 3.96 -16.86 0.04
N ASP A 370 4.03 -18.19 0.09
CA ASP A 370 2.93 -18.99 0.62
C ASP A 370 2.83 -18.80 2.13
N ALA A 371 1.69 -18.32 2.62
CA ALA A 371 1.53 -17.94 4.03
C ALA A 371 1.48 -19.14 5.00
N ASP A 372 1.25 -20.35 4.49
CA ASP A 372 1.10 -21.56 5.31
C ASP A 372 2.39 -22.39 5.35
N SER A 373 3.14 -22.45 4.25
CA SER A 373 4.39 -23.19 4.09
C SER A 373 5.65 -22.34 4.07
N PHE A 374 5.52 -21.01 3.94
CA PHE A 374 6.61 -20.03 3.85
C PHE A 374 7.49 -20.20 2.61
N GLN A 375 7.05 -20.97 1.61
CA GLN A 375 7.80 -21.21 0.39
C GLN A 375 7.65 -20.06 -0.60
N HIS A 376 8.70 -19.85 -1.39
CA HIS A 376 8.69 -18.91 -2.51
C HIS A 376 8.06 -19.58 -3.73
N LEU A 377 6.94 -19.04 -4.21
CA LEU A 377 6.20 -19.52 -5.37
C LEU A 377 6.39 -18.55 -6.54
N ALA A 378 6.64 -19.07 -7.74
CA ALA A 378 6.67 -18.25 -8.95
C ALA A 378 5.29 -17.66 -9.24
N ALA A 379 5.24 -16.39 -9.63
CA ALA A 379 4.00 -15.64 -9.75
C ALA A 379 4.05 -14.62 -10.88
N LYS A 380 2.92 -14.37 -11.54
CA LYS A 380 2.76 -13.34 -12.59
C LYS A 380 1.81 -12.21 -12.19
N ASP A 381 1.08 -12.38 -11.09
CA ASP A 381 0.08 -11.47 -10.54
C ASP A 381 0.03 -11.68 -9.01
N LEU A 382 -0.61 -10.80 -8.24
CA LEU A 382 -0.98 -11.02 -6.82
C LEU A 382 -2.49 -10.84 -6.64
N GLY A 383 -3.16 -11.81 -6.03
CA GLY A 383 -4.57 -11.75 -5.64
C GLY A 383 -4.77 -11.27 -4.20
N LEU A 384 -6.02 -11.12 -3.77
CA LEU A 384 -6.37 -10.62 -2.44
C LEU A 384 -5.66 -11.42 -1.34
N ASN A 385 -5.07 -10.70 -0.38
CA ASN A 385 -4.35 -11.23 0.79
C ASN A 385 -3.05 -11.99 0.49
N GLU A 386 -2.62 -12.03 -0.76
CA GLU A 386 -1.32 -12.60 -1.11
C GLU A 386 -0.17 -11.63 -0.82
N ILE A 387 0.98 -12.21 -0.51
CA ILE A 387 2.20 -11.51 -0.18
C ILE A 387 3.21 -11.80 -1.28
N GLY A 388 3.81 -10.77 -1.86
CA GLY A 388 4.83 -10.91 -2.88
C GLY A 388 6.06 -10.07 -2.60
N VAL A 389 7.21 -10.54 -3.05
CA VAL A 389 8.40 -9.70 -3.17
C VAL A 389 8.40 -9.09 -4.57
N VAL A 390 8.38 -7.78 -4.64
CA VAL A 390 8.18 -7.02 -5.88
C VAL A 390 9.30 -6.02 -6.11
N ASN A 391 9.53 -5.68 -7.37
CA ASN A 391 10.29 -4.50 -7.76
C ASN A 391 9.31 -3.40 -8.13
N ILE A 392 9.52 -2.21 -7.59
CA ILE A 392 8.70 -1.03 -7.86
C ILE A 392 9.55 0.01 -8.57
N SER A 393 8.97 0.66 -9.56
CA SER A 393 9.54 1.85 -10.19
C SER A 393 8.61 3.03 -9.97
N THR A 394 9.15 4.15 -9.49
CA THR A 394 8.47 5.42 -9.33
C THR A 394 8.86 6.37 -10.45
N ARG A 395 7.97 7.30 -10.80
CA ARG A 395 8.22 8.30 -11.85
C ARG A 395 9.30 9.31 -11.46
N GLU A 396 9.45 9.55 -10.16
CA GLU A 396 10.45 10.45 -9.59
C GLU A 396 11.16 9.72 -8.43
N PRO A 397 12.43 10.05 -8.15
CA PRO A 397 13.13 9.51 -6.99
C PRO A 397 12.39 9.81 -5.68
N VAL A 398 12.42 8.83 -4.78
CA VAL A 398 11.87 8.90 -3.42
C VAL A 398 12.99 8.63 -2.43
N ALA A 399 12.98 9.36 -1.30
CA ALA A 399 13.88 9.10 -0.19
C ALA A 399 13.22 8.09 0.75
N PHE A 400 13.90 7.00 1.07
CA PHE A 400 13.39 5.94 1.93
C PHE A 400 14.53 5.23 2.68
N ASP A 401 14.17 4.62 3.80
CA ASP A 401 15.02 3.65 4.49
C ASP A 401 14.47 2.24 4.23
N SER A 402 15.23 1.20 4.58
CA SER A 402 14.63 -0.14 4.67
C SER A 402 13.58 -0.14 5.77
N TYR A 403 12.49 -0.89 5.59
CA TYR A 403 11.42 -0.97 6.59
C TYR A 403 11.90 -1.55 7.93
N ALA A 404 12.92 -2.41 7.89
CA ALA A 404 13.57 -2.97 9.06
C ALA A 404 14.33 -1.92 9.89
N GLU A 405 14.91 -0.90 9.23
CA GLU A 405 15.62 0.19 9.90
C GLU A 405 14.66 1.29 10.35
N ASN A 406 13.72 1.71 9.50
CA ASN A 406 12.75 2.73 9.85
C ASN A 406 11.38 2.46 9.20
N ARG A 407 10.40 2.07 10.02
CA ARG A 407 9.04 1.74 9.58
C ARG A 407 8.28 2.93 8.98
N THR A 408 8.57 4.16 9.42
CA THR A 408 7.85 5.37 8.96
C THR A 408 8.30 5.81 7.57
N THR A 409 9.59 5.69 7.26
CA THR A 409 10.17 6.08 5.96
C THR A 409 10.30 4.90 4.98
N GLY A 410 10.34 3.66 5.47
CA GLY A 410 10.35 2.45 4.65
C GLY A 410 8.98 1.83 4.38
N GLY A 411 7.91 2.35 4.98
CA GLY A 411 6.54 1.88 4.78
C GLY A 411 5.80 2.69 3.72
N PHE A 412 5.04 2.03 2.84
CA PHE A 412 4.23 2.70 1.82
C PHE A 412 2.90 2.00 1.56
N ILE A 413 1.98 2.71 0.90
CA ILE A 413 0.75 2.13 0.34
C ILE A 413 0.68 2.39 -1.16
N LEU A 414 0.07 1.44 -1.87
CA LEU A 414 -0.35 1.60 -3.25
C LEU A 414 -1.83 1.96 -3.28
N ILE A 415 -2.16 2.97 -4.08
CA ILE A 415 -3.50 3.54 -4.20
C ILE A 415 -3.92 3.45 -5.67
N ASP A 416 -5.11 2.90 -5.90
CA ASP A 416 -5.72 2.89 -7.23
C ASP A 416 -6.06 4.31 -7.70
N ARG A 417 -5.82 4.59 -8.98
CA ARG A 417 -5.93 5.95 -9.54
C ARG A 417 -7.35 6.37 -9.89
N VAL A 418 -8.27 5.41 -9.99
CA VAL A 418 -9.66 5.65 -10.39
C VAL A 418 -10.52 5.70 -9.14
N GLY A 419 -10.45 4.65 -8.31
CA GLY A 419 -11.23 4.53 -7.08
C GLY A 419 -10.62 5.25 -5.87
N ASN A 420 -9.34 5.65 -5.91
CA ASN A 420 -8.60 6.16 -4.75
C ASN A 420 -8.59 5.21 -3.53
N HIS A 421 -8.85 3.91 -3.76
CA HIS A 421 -8.77 2.89 -2.73
C HIS A 421 -7.31 2.49 -2.49
N SER A 422 -6.97 2.18 -1.24
CA SER A 422 -5.68 1.55 -0.93
C SER A 422 -5.74 0.09 -1.34
N VAL A 423 -4.93 -0.28 -2.34
CA VAL A 423 -4.94 -1.62 -2.97
C VAL A 423 -3.81 -2.51 -2.50
N GLY A 424 -2.74 -1.94 -1.94
CA GLY A 424 -1.62 -2.69 -1.38
C GLY A 424 -0.88 -1.92 -0.30
N ALA A 425 -0.26 -2.64 0.62
CA ALA A 425 0.63 -2.11 1.65
C ALA A 425 2.00 -2.75 1.49
N GLY A 426 3.06 -1.95 1.52
CA GLY A 426 4.39 -2.44 1.23
C GLY A 426 5.46 -1.92 2.18
N MET A 427 6.52 -2.72 2.26
CA MET A 427 7.66 -2.55 3.13
C MET A 427 8.90 -2.58 2.25
N VAL A 428 9.59 -1.45 2.14
CA VAL A 428 10.81 -1.33 1.35
C VAL A 428 11.89 -2.22 1.93
N ASP A 429 12.58 -2.95 1.07
CA ASP A 429 13.72 -3.79 1.41
C ASP A 429 15.02 -3.03 1.11
N PHE A 430 15.33 -2.80 -0.17
CA PHE A 430 16.53 -2.05 -0.59
C PHE A 430 16.38 -1.37 -1.96
N ALA A 431 17.17 -0.32 -2.19
CA ALA A 431 17.25 0.36 -3.47
C ALA A 431 17.85 -0.52 -4.58
N LEU A 432 17.25 -0.50 -5.77
CA LEU A 432 17.77 -1.20 -6.94
C LEU A 432 18.81 -0.31 -7.64
N ARG A 433 20.09 -0.57 -7.36
CA ARG A 433 21.26 0.20 -7.85
C ARG A 433 21.47 0.24 -9.37
N ARG A 434 20.53 -0.25 -10.19
CA ARG A 434 20.65 -0.21 -11.66
C ARG A 434 20.50 1.21 -12.24
N ALA A 435 19.92 2.14 -11.48
CA ALA A 435 19.54 3.47 -11.99
C ALA A 435 20.64 4.53 -11.99
N THR A 436 21.77 4.37 -11.27
CA THR A 436 22.76 5.46 -11.15
C THR A 436 23.59 5.73 -12.40
N ASN A 437 23.58 4.83 -13.40
CA ASN A 437 24.40 4.96 -14.61
C ASN A 437 23.58 5.34 -15.86
N ILE A 438 22.27 5.57 -15.74
CA ILE A 438 21.40 5.89 -16.88
C ILE A 438 21.00 7.36 -16.78
N HIS A 439 21.86 8.23 -17.29
CA HIS A 439 21.51 9.63 -17.49
C HIS A 439 20.91 9.81 -18.89
N TRP A 440 19.83 10.58 -18.98
CA TRP A 440 19.35 11.06 -20.28
C TRP A 440 20.47 11.88 -20.92
N GLN A 441 21.01 11.36 -22.02
CA GLN A 441 22.00 12.10 -22.79
C GLN A 441 21.31 13.31 -23.42
N PRO A 442 21.75 14.55 -23.11
CA PRO A 442 21.25 15.72 -23.82
C PRO A 442 21.63 15.57 -25.30
N VAL A 443 20.63 15.58 -26.17
CA VAL A 443 20.82 15.50 -27.62
C VAL A 443 20.58 16.87 -28.24
N ASP A 444 21.47 17.28 -29.15
CA ASP A 444 21.34 18.57 -29.85
C ASP A 444 20.13 18.61 -30.80
N ILE A 445 19.62 17.44 -31.19
CA ILE A 445 18.44 17.29 -32.06
C ILE A 445 17.30 16.76 -31.21
N ASP A 446 16.50 17.67 -30.69
CA ASP A 446 15.28 17.38 -29.94
C ASP A 446 14.07 17.11 -30.85
N LYS A 447 12.98 16.69 -30.21
CA LYS A 447 11.67 16.46 -30.81
C LYS A 447 11.15 17.65 -31.63
N GLN A 448 11.33 18.89 -31.14
CA GLN A 448 10.83 20.08 -31.84
C GLN A 448 11.55 20.25 -33.18
N ARG A 449 12.88 20.08 -33.21
CA ARG A 449 13.67 20.13 -34.45
C ARG A 449 13.27 19.02 -35.43
N ARG A 450 13.04 17.80 -34.94
CA ARG A 450 12.59 16.67 -35.79
C ARG A 450 11.18 16.91 -36.36
N ALA A 451 10.26 17.42 -35.55
CA ALA A 451 8.92 17.80 -35.99
C ALA A 451 8.95 18.91 -37.06
N GLN A 452 9.77 19.94 -36.85
CA GLN A 452 9.96 21.03 -37.82
C GLN A 452 10.54 20.52 -39.15
N ALA A 453 11.57 19.67 -39.09
CA ALA A 453 12.17 19.06 -40.28
C ALA A 453 11.17 18.24 -41.11
N LYS A 454 10.25 17.53 -40.44
CA LYS A 454 9.17 16.77 -41.07
C LYS A 454 7.94 17.61 -41.38
N SER A 455 7.92 18.87 -40.93
CA SER A 455 6.85 19.80 -41.27
C SER A 455 5.45 19.29 -40.83
N GLN A 456 5.40 18.55 -39.72
CA GLN A 456 4.20 17.92 -39.17
C GLN A 456 4.25 17.95 -37.64
N ARG A 457 3.09 17.92 -36.99
CA ARG A 457 3.03 17.73 -35.53
C ARG A 457 3.00 16.23 -35.23
N PRO A 458 3.98 15.69 -34.48
CA PRO A 458 3.95 14.29 -34.12
C PRO A 458 2.76 13.99 -33.19
N VAL A 459 2.15 12.83 -33.37
CA VAL A 459 0.95 12.42 -32.61
C VAL A 459 0.74 10.92 -32.75
N VAL A 460 0.20 10.28 -31.72
CA VAL A 460 -0.29 8.90 -31.76
C VAL A 460 -1.78 8.89 -32.03
N LEU A 461 -2.19 8.18 -33.07
CA LEU A 461 -3.57 7.81 -33.37
C LEU A 461 -3.81 6.41 -32.81
N TRP A 462 -4.44 6.33 -31.65
CA TRP A 462 -4.66 5.08 -30.93
C TRP A 462 -6.04 4.50 -31.23
N PHE A 463 -6.09 3.49 -32.09
CA PHE A 463 -7.32 2.80 -32.45
C PHE A 463 -7.61 1.68 -31.45
N THR A 464 -8.75 1.77 -30.75
CA THR A 464 -9.24 0.76 -29.78
C THR A 464 -10.63 0.26 -30.16
N GLY A 465 -10.96 -0.98 -29.80
CA GLY A 465 -12.22 -1.63 -30.18
C GLY A 465 -12.13 -3.16 -30.22
N LEU A 466 -13.27 -3.83 -30.33
CA LEU A 466 -13.35 -5.30 -30.42
C LEU A 466 -12.60 -5.87 -31.64
N SER A 467 -12.16 -7.13 -31.58
CA SER A 467 -11.65 -7.82 -32.76
C SER A 467 -12.71 -7.78 -33.88
N GLY A 468 -12.33 -7.58 -35.14
CA GLY A 468 -13.32 -7.45 -36.23
C GLY A 468 -14.12 -6.13 -36.28
N SER A 469 -13.88 -5.18 -35.38
CA SER A 469 -14.54 -3.85 -35.45
C SER A 469 -14.07 -2.99 -36.63
N GLY A 470 -12.96 -3.33 -37.29
CA GLY A 470 -12.43 -2.62 -38.45
C GLY A 470 -11.21 -1.75 -38.19
N LYS A 471 -10.62 -1.79 -36.99
CA LYS A 471 -9.43 -1.00 -36.59
C LYS A 471 -8.29 -1.03 -37.61
N SER A 472 -7.72 -2.21 -37.89
CA SER A 472 -6.57 -2.31 -38.80
C SER A 472 -6.95 -1.90 -40.23
N THR A 473 -8.20 -2.14 -40.66
CA THR A 473 -8.68 -1.68 -41.98
C THR A 473 -8.72 -0.15 -42.07
N ILE A 474 -9.32 0.51 -41.08
CA ILE A 474 -9.41 1.98 -41.03
C ILE A 474 -8.00 2.58 -40.86
N ALA A 475 -7.15 2.02 -39.99
CA ALA A 475 -5.79 2.49 -39.79
C ALA A 475 -4.96 2.43 -41.09
N ASN A 476 -5.06 1.34 -41.86
CA ASN A 476 -4.41 1.24 -43.17
C ASN A 476 -4.91 2.32 -44.17
N LEU A 477 -6.22 2.57 -44.22
CA LEU A 477 -6.78 3.62 -45.10
C LEU A 477 -6.33 5.03 -44.68
N VAL A 478 -6.27 5.29 -43.37
CA VAL A 478 -5.75 6.57 -42.84
C VAL A 478 -4.27 6.72 -43.17
N GLU A 479 -3.46 5.67 -42.98
CA GLU A 479 -2.05 5.68 -43.33
C GLU A 479 -1.82 5.96 -44.82
N GLN A 480 -2.54 5.28 -45.72
CA GLN A 480 -2.47 5.53 -47.16
C GLN A 480 -2.78 7.00 -47.51
N ARG A 481 -3.79 7.59 -46.86
CA ARG A 481 -4.16 8.99 -47.09
C ARG A 481 -3.14 9.97 -46.54
N LEU A 482 -2.60 9.72 -45.35
CA LEU A 482 -1.52 10.52 -44.77
C LEU A 482 -0.25 10.45 -45.63
N PHE A 483 0.10 9.26 -46.12
CA PHE A 483 1.21 9.05 -47.03
C PHE A 483 1.02 9.82 -48.34
N ALA A 484 -0.19 9.77 -48.92
CA ALA A 484 -0.52 10.55 -50.12
C ALA A 484 -0.44 12.07 -49.90
N LEU A 485 -0.62 12.55 -48.65
CA LEU A 485 -0.42 13.94 -48.24
C LEU A 485 1.05 14.27 -47.92
N GLY A 486 1.98 13.34 -48.13
CA GLY A 486 3.41 13.53 -47.86
C GLY A 486 3.78 13.49 -46.37
N CYS A 487 2.89 12.99 -45.50
CA CYS A 487 3.18 12.86 -44.08
C CYS A 487 4.06 11.65 -43.82
N HIS A 488 4.91 11.75 -42.79
CA HIS A 488 5.75 10.65 -42.32
C HIS A 488 5.02 9.87 -41.23
N THR A 489 4.65 8.63 -41.53
CA THR A 489 3.86 7.77 -40.66
C THR A 489 4.58 6.47 -40.30
N TYR A 490 4.09 5.80 -39.25
CA TYR A 490 4.40 4.40 -38.98
C TYR A 490 3.20 3.71 -38.32
N LEU A 491 2.79 2.55 -38.85
CA LEU A 491 1.69 1.73 -38.30
C LEU A 491 2.23 0.61 -37.39
N LEU A 492 1.90 0.71 -36.10
CA LEU A 492 2.05 -0.34 -35.10
C LEU A 492 0.77 -1.18 -35.06
N ASP A 493 0.81 -2.38 -35.64
CA ASP A 493 -0.30 -3.34 -35.61
C ASP A 493 -0.10 -4.42 -34.53
N GLY A 494 -1.19 -4.77 -33.86
CA GLY A 494 -1.20 -5.72 -32.74
C GLY A 494 -0.72 -7.14 -33.06
N ASP A 495 -0.86 -7.62 -34.31
CA ASP A 495 -0.31 -8.91 -34.70
C ASP A 495 1.17 -8.77 -35.10
N ASN A 496 1.52 -7.68 -35.80
CA ASN A 496 2.88 -7.45 -36.28
C ASN A 496 3.90 -7.32 -35.13
N VAL A 497 3.57 -6.60 -34.07
CA VAL A 497 4.48 -6.44 -32.91
C VAL A 497 4.75 -7.76 -32.20
N ARG A 498 3.85 -8.76 -32.31
CA ARG A 498 4.00 -10.09 -31.69
C ARG A 498 4.95 -11.01 -32.46
N HIS A 499 5.41 -10.64 -33.65
CA HIS A 499 6.51 -11.36 -34.31
C HIS A 499 7.89 -10.99 -33.76
N GLY A 500 8.02 -9.84 -33.09
CA GLY A 500 9.29 -9.31 -32.59
C GLY A 500 9.18 -8.81 -31.17
N LEU A 501 8.85 -7.52 -31.01
CA LEU A 501 8.81 -6.78 -29.73
C LEU A 501 8.05 -7.52 -28.62
N ASN A 502 6.96 -8.21 -28.98
CA ASN A 502 6.03 -8.86 -28.04
C ASN A 502 5.91 -10.38 -28.30
N ARG A 503 6.95 -11.02 -28.87
CA ARG A 503 6.92 -12.46 -29.22
C ARG A 503 6.82 -13.41 -28.03
N ASP A 504 7.22 -12.95 -26.85
CA ASP A 504 7.20 -13.66 -25.58
C ASP A 504 5.84 -13.57 -24.87
N LEU A 505 4.92 -12.73 -25.35
CA LEU A 505 3.66 -12.44 -24.67
C LEU A 505 2.51 -13.27 -25.24
N GLY A 506 1.74 -13.89 -24.35
CA GLY A 506 0.48 -14.55 -24.67
C GLY A 506 -0.72 -13.57 -24.76
N PHE A 507 -1.90 -14.09 -24.43
CA PHE A 507 -3.17 -13.34 -24.44
C PHE A 507 -3.86 -13.30 -23.06
N THR A 508 -3.13 -13.64 -22.01
CA THR A 508 -3.59 -13.44 -20.63
C THR A 508 -3.71 -11.94 -20.34
N GLU A 509 -4.39 -11.58 -19.26
CA GLU A 509 -4.50 -10.18 -18.83
C GLU A 509 -3.12 -9.54 -18.61
N VAL A 510 -2.23 -10.24 -17.89
CA VAL A 510 -0.84 -9.81 -17.63
C VAL A 510 -0.09 -9.55 -18.94
N ASP A 511 -0.17 -10.48 -19.88
CA ASP A 511 0.49 -10.33 -21.19
C ASP A 511 -0.08 -9.15 -22.00
N ARG A 512 -1.38 -8.84 -21.83
CA ARG A 512 -2.02 -7.71 -22.51
C ARG A 512 -1.56 -6.38 -21.93
N VAL A 513 -1.43 -6.27 -20.60
CA VAL A 513 -0.90 -5.07 -19.95
C VAL A 513 0.50 -4.77 -20.47
N GLU A 514 1.39 -5.77 -20.43
CA GLU A 514 2.76 -5.62 -20.91
C GLU A 514 2.83 -5.33 -22.41
N ASN A 515 1.96 -5.94 -23.22
CA ASN A 515 1.86 -5.66 -24.65
C ASN A 515 1.52 -4.19 -24.92
N ILE A 516 0.55 -3.61 -24.19
CA ILE A 516 0.20 -2.19 -24.36
C ILE A 516 1.33 -1.28 -23.84
N ARG A 517 1.97 -1.62 -22.72
CA ARG A 517 3.10 -0.84 -22.17
C ARG A 517 4.27 -0.74 -23.16
N ARG A 518 4.72 -1.87 -23.72
CA ARG A 518 5.81 -1.90 -24.71
C ARG A 518 5.49 -1.10 -25.97
N VAL A 519 4.23 -1.19 -26.42
CA VAL A 519 3.75 -0.45 -27.60
C VAL A 519 3.69 1.05 -27.31
N ALA A 520 3.23 1.47 -26.14
CA ALA A 520 3.18 2.87 -25.75
C ALA A 520 4.57 3.51 -25.69
N GLU A 521 5.55 2.82 -25.07
CA GLU A 521 6.95 3.28 -25.05
C GLU A 521 7.56 3.36 -26.47
N THR A 522 7.24 2.40 -27.33
CA THR A 522 7.69 2.43 -28.74
C THR A 522 7.05 3.58 -29.52
N ALA A 523 5.74 3.81 -29.34
CA ALA A 523 5.02 4.91 -29.97
C ALA A 523 5.58 6.26 -29.52
N LYS A 524 5.94 6.40 -28.23
CA LYS A 524 6.61 7.59 -27.68
C LYS A 524 7.93 7.88 -28.38
N LEU A 525 8.77 6.86 -28.65
CA LEU A 525 10.03 7.04 -29.40
C LEU A 525 9.77 7.52 -30.84
N PHE A 526 8.71 7.06 -31.48
CA PHE A 526 8.33 7.53 -32.82
C PHE A 526 7.76 8.94 -32.83
N VAL A 527 7.00 9.33 -31.79
CA VAL A 527 6.56 10.72 -31.59
C VAL A 527 7.76 11.64 -31.36
N ASP A 528 8.72 11.22 -30.53
CA ASP A 528 10.00 11.93 -30.34
C ASP A 528 10.79 12.06 -31.65
N ALA A 529 10.69 11.08 -32.55
CA ALA A 529 11.25 11.12 -33.91
C ALA A 529 10.48 12.04 -34.89
N GLY A 530 9.39 12.68 -34.46
CA GLY A 530 8.58 13.60 -35.26
C GLY A 530 7.50 12.92 -36.12
N LEU A 531 7.15 11.66 -35.88
CA LEU A 531 6.22 10.87 -36.72
C LEU A 531 4.75 10.99 -36.28
N ILE A 532 3.84 10.74 -37.22
CA ILE A 532 2.43 10.42 -36.92
C ILE A 532 2.33 8.89 -36.79
N VAL A 533 2.06 8.40 -35.60
CA VAL A 533 2.06 6.96 -35.31
C VAL A 533 0.63 6.46 -35.30
N LEU A 534 0.33 5.41 -36.06
CA LEU A 534 -0.96 4.73 -35.99
C LEU A 534 -0.78 3.48 -35.13
N ALA A 535 -1.54 3.33 -34.06
CA ALA A 535 -1.48 2.18 -33.18
C ALA A 535 -2.82 1.44 -33.20
N SER A 536 -2.89 0.25 -33.81
CA SER A 536 -4.12 -0.54 -33.94
C SER A 536 -4.12 -1.72 -32.96
N PHE A 537 -4.78 -1.56 -31.82
CA PHE A 537 -4.80 -2.55 -30.74
C PHE A 537 -6.22 -2.78 -30.21
N ILE A 538 -6.47 -3.94 -29.61
CA ILE A 538 -7.74 -4.14 -28.89
C ILE A 538 -7.77 -3.28 -27.62
N SER A 539 -6.63 -3.18 -26.91
CA SER A 539 -6.46 -2.39 -25.67
C SER A 539 -7.70 -2.38 -24.77
N PRO A 540 -8.11 -3.55 -24.25
CA PRO A 540 -9.45 -3.74 -23.71
C PRO A 540 -9.76 -2.93 -22.46
N PHE A 541 -8.77 -2.65 -21.61
CA PHE A 541 -9.01 -1.95 -20.36
C PHE A 541 -8.64 -0.46 -20.44
N ARG A 542 -9.42 0.37 -19.73
CA ARG A 542 -9.24 1.84 -19.67
C ARG A 542 -7.90 2.22 -19.05
N ALA A 543 -7.47 1.47 -18.04
CA ALA A 543 -6.24 1.76 -17.29
C ALA A 543 -5.00 1.80 -18.21
N GLU A 544 -4.83 0.82 -19.10
CA GLU A 544 -3.66 0.80 -19.99
C GLU A 544 -3.75 1.81 -21.14
N ARG A 545 -4.96 2.19 -21.57
CA ARG A 545 -5.12 3.30 -22.54
C ARG A 545 -4.76 4.64 -21.91
N ARG A 546 -5.15 4.86 -20.65
CA ARG A 546 -4.73 6.03 -19.86
C ARG A 546 -3.22 6.06 -19.65
N MET A 547 -2.61 4.91 -19.31
CA MET A 547 -1.15 4.78 -19.23
C MET A 547 -0.48 5.19 -20.54
N ALA A 548 -0.95 4.66 -21.69
CA ALA A 548 -0.39 5.00 -23.00
C ALA A 548 -0.49 6.50 -23.33
N ARG A 549 -1.60 7.14 -22.96
CA ARG A 549 -1.81 8.60 -23.10
C ARG A 549 -0.82 9.41 -22.25
N GLU A 550 -0.56 8.99 -21.02
CA GLU A 550 0.31 9.70 -20.07
C GLU A 550 1.80 9.55 -20.32
N CYS A 551 2.19 8.60 -21.18
CA CYS A 551 3.57 8.49 -21.69
C CYS A 551 3.95 9.66 -22.62
N LEU A 552 2.97 10.44 -23.10
CA LEU A 552 3.10 11.47 -24.13
C LEU A 552 2.73 12.87 -23.58
N GLU A 553 3.11 13.93 -24.30
CA GLU A 553 2.74 15.30 -23.90
C GLU A 553 1.26 15.60 -24.22
N PRO A 554 0.64 16.59 -23.56
CA PRO A 554 -0.74 16.98 -23.84
C PRO A 554 -0.99 17.27 -25.33
N GLY A 555 -2.00 16.61 -25.91
CA GLY A 555 -2.36 16.74 -27.32
C GLY A 555 -1.51 15.90 -28.28
N GLU A 556 -0.77 14.90 -27.79
CA GLU A 556 -0.01 13.96 -28.63
C GLU A 556 -0.57 12.55 -28.66
N PHE A 557 -1.71 12.34 -28.02
CA PHE A 557 -2.44 11.08 -28.03
C PHE A 557 -3.90 11.36 -28.38
N ILE A 558 -4.38 10.74 -29.44
CA ILE A 558 -5.76 10.81 -29.91
C ILE A 558 -6.34 9.40 -29.81
N GLU A 559 -7.29 9.20 -28.90
CA GLU A 559 -8.01 7.94 -28.73
C GLU A 559 -9.16 7.85 -29.71
N ILE A 560 -9.09 6.84 -30.58
CA ILE A 560 -10.05 6.57 -31.64
C ILE A 560 -10.80 5.30 -31.27
N PHE A 561 -12.04 5.46 -30.81
CA PHE A 561 -12.91 4.34 -30.50
C PHE A 561 -13.59 3.83 -31.76
N VAL A 562 -13.15 2.67 -32.25
CA VAL A 562 -13.74 1.95 -33.37
C VAL A 562 -14.81 1.01 -32.84
N ASP A 563 -16.02 1.54 -32.76
CA ASP A 563 -17.17 0.92 -32.15
C ASP A 563 -17.91 0.03 -33.16
N ALA A 564 -18.22 -1.17 -32.69
CA ALA A 564 -19.00 -2.15 -33.42
C ALA A 564 -19.68 -3.04 -32.37
N PRO A 565 -21.00 -3.27 -32.46
CA PRO A 565 -21.66 -4.25 -31.61
C PRO A 565 -20.98 -5.62 -31.73
N LEU A 566 -20.92 -6.38 -30.63
CA LEU A 566 -20.30 -7.71 -30.61
C LEU A 566 -20.87 -8.62 -31.70
N SER A 567 -22.18 -8.59 -31.93
CA SER A 567 -22.85 -9.36 -32.99
C SER A 567 -22.35 -9.03 -34.40
N VAL A 568 -22.06 -7.75 -34.67
CA VAL A 568 -21.53 -7.29 -35.97
C VAL A 568 -20.07 -7.71 -36.11
N ALA A 569 -19.26 -7.54 -35.07
CA ALA A 569 -17.87 -7.98 -35.03
C ALA A 569 -17.74 -9.51 -35.23
N GLU A 570 -18.60 -10.28 -34.55
CA GLU A 570 -18.71 -11.75 -34.65
C GLU A 570 -19.25 -12.19 -36.02
N GLY A 571 -20.16 -11.43 -36.63
CA GLY A 571 -20.64 -11.68 -37.99
C GLY A 571 -19.55 -11.47 -39.06
N ARG A 572 -18.67 -10.49 -38.87
CA ARG A 572 -17.56 -10.20 -39.79
C ARG A 572 -16.44 -11.25 -39.70
N ASP A 573 -16.07 -11.63 -38.47
CA ASP A 573 -15.03 -12.62 -38.09
C ASP A 573 -14.00 -13.00 -39.19
N PRO A 574 -13.22 -12.05 -39.72
CA PRO A 574 -12.39 -12.27 -40.91
C PRO A 574 -11.27 -13.29 -40.68
N LYS A 575 -10.92 -13.54 -39.41
CA LYS A 575 -9.87 -14.47 -38.98
C LYS A 575 -10.43 -15.76 -38.38
N GLY A 576 -11.75 -15.95 -38.33
CA GLY A 576 -12.39 -17.12 -37.73
C GLY A 576 -12.16 -17.24 -36.22
N LEU A 577 -11.82 -16.15 -35.53
CA LEU A 577 -11.44 -16.15 -34.11
C LEU A 577 -12.66 -16.25 -33.20
N TYR A 578 -13.76 -15.57 -33.53
CA TYR A 578 -15.00 -15.64 -32.75
C TYR A 578 -15.58 -17.06 -32.76
N LYS A 579 -15.63 -17.70 -33.94
CA LYS A 579 -16.08 -19.10 -34.07
C LYS A 579 -15.28 -20.05 -33.18
N ARG A 580 -13.95 -19.88 -33.14
CA ARG A 580 -13.05 -20.70 -32.32
C ARG A 580 -13.19 -20.40 -30.83
N ALA A 581 -13.37 -19.14 -30.45
CA ALA A 581 -13.61 -18.73 -29.07
C ALA A 581 -14.93 -19.31 -28.53
N ARG A 582 -16.04 -19.21 -29.28
CA ARG A 582 -17.34 -19.81 -28.93
C ARG A 582 -17.26 -21.34 -28.79
N ALA A 583 -16.40 -21.99 -29.58
CA ALA A 583 -16.13 -23.42 -29.48
C ALA A 583 -15.19 -23.80 -28.30
N GLY A 584 -14.78 -22.84 -27.45
CA GLY A 584 -13.89 -23.07 -26.32
C GLY A 584 -12.42 -23.33 -26.69
N GLN A 585 -12.04 -23.15 -27.96
CA GLN A 585 -10.69 -23.40 -28.46
C GLN A 585 -9.73 -22.24 -28.20
N ILE A 586 -10.27 -21.04 -27.95
CA ILE A 586 -9.51 -19.84 -27.56
C ILE A 586 -10.10 -19.35 -26.25
N LYS A 587 -9.27 -19.30 -25.21
CA LYS A 587 -9.61 -18.74 -23.89
C LYS A 587 -9.17 -17.28 -23.80
N ASN A 588 -9.77 -16.52 -22.90
CA ASN A 588 -9.51 -15.10 -22.63
C ASN A 588 -9.69 -14.22 -23.88
N PHE A 589 -10.74 -14.48 -24.65
CA PHE A 589 -11.10 -13.74 -25.84
C PHE A 589 -11.98 -12.52 -25.49
N THR A 590 -11.47 -11.33 -25.80
CA THR A 590 -12.12 -10.06 -25.51
C THR A 590 -13.51 -9.96 -26.14
N GLY A 591 -14.51 -9.65 -25.32
CA GLY A 591 -15.92 -9.56 -25.69
C GLY A 591 -16.70 -10.89 -25.55
N ILE A 592 -16.04 -12.00 -25.19
CA ILE A 592 -16.68 -13.30 -24.96
C ILE A 592 -16.49 -13.73 -23.50
N ASP A 593 -15.26 -14.05 -23.13
CA ASP A 593 -14.86 -14.52 -21.78
C ASP A 593 -13.82 -13.60 -21.11
N SER A 594 -13.48 -12.47 -21.74
CA SER A 594 -12.69 -11.37 -21.18
C SER A 594 -13.39 -10.04 -21.48
N PRO A 595 -13.45 -9.08 -20.54
CA PRO A 595 -14.19 -7.83 -20.74
C PRO A 595 -13.52 -6.90 -21.76
N TYR A 596 -14.32 -6.00 -22.32
CA TYR A 596 -13.87 -4.83 -23.05
C TYR A 596 -14.51 -3.61 -22.41
N GLU A 597 -13.70 -2.68 -21.94
CA GLU A 597 -14.13 -1.43 -21.30
C GLU A 597 -14.09 -0.30 -22.33
N PRO A 598 -15.24 0.15 -22.86
CA PRO A 598 -15.27 1.21 -23.86
C PRO A 598 -14.65 2.51 -23.31
N PRO A 599 -13.94 3.31 -24.13
CA PRO A 599 -13.48 4.65 -23.72
C PRO A 599 -14.66 5.52 -23.27
N GLU A 600 -14.46 6.33 -22.24
CA GLU A 600 -15.48 7.26 -21.74
C GLU A 600 -15.52 8.54 -22.58
N GLU A 601 -14.35 9.11 -22.88
CA GLU A 601 -14.21 10.37 -23.61
C GLU A 601 -13.17 10.23 -24.74
N PRO A 602 -13.43 9.40 -25.78
CA PRO A 602 -12.52 9.31 -26.92
C PRO A 602 -12.55 10.62 -27.73
N GLU A 603 -11.40 11.08 -28.23
CA GLU A 603 -11.34 12.23 -29.13
C GLU A 603 -12.11 11.98 -30.45
N ILE A 604 -12.15 10.72 -30.91
CA ILE A 604 -12.89 10.31 -32.10
C ILE A 604 -13.67 9.02 -31.81
N HIS A 605 -14.99 9.05 -32.02
CA HIS A 605 -15.85 7.87 -31.94
C HIS A 605 -16.36 7.50 -33.35
N LEU A 606 -16.11 6.27 -33.77
CA LEU A 606 -16.47 5.74 -35.08
C LEU A 606 -17.42 4.55 -34.92
N ASP A 607 -18.71 4.76 -35.21
CA ASP A 607 -19.70 3.69 -35.29
C ASP A 607 -19.61 2.99 -36.65
N THR A 608 -18.88 1.88 -36.69
CA THR A 608 -18.63 1.13 -37.93
C THR A 608 -19.78 0.24 -38.36
N ASP A 609 -20.87 0.16 -37.58
CA ASP A 609 -22.12 -0.47 -38.02
C ASP A 609 -22.90 0.49 -38.94
N ARG A 610 -22.76 1.80 -38.70
CA ARG A 610 -23.52 2.83 -39.43
C ARG A 610 -22.70 3.61 -40.44
N VAL A 611 -21.39 3.72 -40.23
CA VAL A 611 -20.49 4.55 -41.04
C VAL A 611 -19.57 3.65 -41.87
N ALA A 612 -19.53 3.90 -43.19
CA ALA A 612 -18.60 3.21 -44.09
C ALA A 612 -17.13 3.45 -43.69
N ILE A 613 -16.27 2.48 -43.98
CA ILE A 613 -14.85 2.52 -43.59
C ILE A 613 -14.10 3.70 -44.24
N GLU A 614 -14.44 4.05 -45.48
CA GLU A 614 -13.85 5.17 -46.21
C GLU A 614 -14.22 6.50 -45.54
N ARG A 615 -15.49 6.64 -45.15
CA ARG A 615 -15.98 7.82 -44.44
C ARG A 615 -15.39 7.93 -43.04
N SER A 616 -15.22 6.80 -42.35
CA SER A 616 -14.56 6.75 -41.04
C SER A 616 -13.11 7.25 -41.13
N ALA A 617 -12.37 6.84 -42.17
CA ALA A 617 -11.04 7.36 -42.42
C ALA A 617 -11.05 8.86 -42.78
N GLU A 618 -12.10 9.39 -43.43
CA GLU A 618 -12.20 10.83 -43.75
C GLU A 618 -12.36 11.65 -42.48
N LEU A 619 -13.21 11.20 -41.56
CA LEU A 619 -13.44 11.88 -40.27
C LEU A 619 -12.14 12.04 -39.48
N ILE A 620 -11.27 11.03 -39.49
CA ILE A 620 -9.95 11.12 -38.84
C ILE A 620 -9.07 12.15 -39.52
N ILE A 621 -8.97 12.12 -40.86
CA ILE A 621 -8.16 13.10 -41.60
C ILE A 621 -8.69 14.53 -41.37
N ASP A 622 -10.00 14.73 -41.38
CA ASP A 622 -10.63 16.03 -41.12
C ASP A 622 -10.36 16.52 -39.69
N PHE A 623 -10.38 15.62 -38.71
CA PHE A 623 -9.98 15.93 -37.34
C PHE A 623 -8.53 16.42 -37.27
N LEU A 624 -7.61 15.71 -37.93
CA LEU A 624 -6.19 16.07 -37.95
C LEU A 624 -5.93 17.41 -38.64
N LYS A 625 -6.66 17.72 -39.72
CA LYS A 625 -6.61 19.04 -40.37
C LYS A 625 -7.11 20.14 -39.44
N LYS A 626 -8.28 19.95 -38.82
CA LYS A 626 -8.87 20.93 -37.88
C LYS A 626 -7.99 21.18 -36.67
N GLY A 627 -7.37 20.13 -36.13
CA GLY A 627 -6.43 20.19 -35.01
C GLY A 627 -5.03 20.71 -35.36
N ARG A 628 -4.78 21.09 -36.63
CA ARG A 628 -3.47 21.55 -37.14
C ARG A 628 -2.34 20.54 -36.91
N TYR A 629 -2.65 19.25 -36.97
CA TYR A 629 -1.63 18.20 -36.98
C TYR A 629 -0.97 18.07 -38.37
N LEU A 630 -1.76 18.39 -39.40
CA LEU A 630 -1.35 18.42 -40.80
C LEU A 630 -1.15 19.87 -41.24
N LYS A 631 -0.25 20.11 -42.21
CA LYS A 631 -0.11 21.42 -42.83
C LYS A 631 -1.43 21.86 -43.47
N PRO A 632 -1.80 23.15 -43.40
CA PRO A 632 -2.78 23.70 -44.32
C PRO A 632 -2.22 23.53 -45.75
N GLY A 633 -2.97 22.82 -46.59
CA GLY A 633 -2.64 22.57 -47.99
C GLY A 633 -2.76 23.81 -48.85
#